data_AF-A0A356UAF5-F1
#
_entry.id   AF-A0A356UAF5-F1
#
_cell.length_a   1.000
_cell.length_b   1.000
_cell.length_c   1.000
_cell.angle_alpha   90.00
_cell.angle_beta   90.00
_cell.angle_gamma   90.00
#
_symmetry.space_group_name_H-M   'P 1'
#
loop_
_entity.id
_entity.type
_entity.pdbx_description
1 polymer ?
#
loop_
_entity_poly.entity_id
_entity_poly.type
_entity_poly.pdbx_seq_one_letter_code
_entity_poly.pdbx_strand_id
1 'polypeptide(L)'
;MIFADLPRSAAMGRLAYWQQKLSQLDCKTQQGILVIFAADNGISVEHCSMYKPMQSALIVQEHLNEQAPTSRLLKAVKTREIIVDVGLASPVNDIRIWNRNICLGSRNFLQEDALKEGEVVRAIQTGEKLWYELSCFDFDIIAVGEI
;
A
#
# COMPACT_ATOMS: atom_id res chain seq x y z
N MET A 1 27.14 43.91 7.11
CA MET A 1 25.70 43.63 7.36
C MET A 1 25.03 43.43 6.00
N ILE A 2 25.14 42.22 5.41
CA ILE A 2 24.61 41.90 4.07
C ILE A 2 24.14 40.44 4.08
N PHE A 3 23.03 40.14 4.76
CA PHE A 3 22.29 38.87 4.60
C PHE A 3 20.80 39.07 4.97
N ALA A 4 20.24 40.23 4.64
CA ALA A 4 18.79 40.40 4.66
C ALA A 4 18.28 40.12 3.25
N ASP A 5 17.33 39.18 3.14
CA ASP A 5 16.51 38.89 1.95
C ASP A 5 17.07 37.92 0.90
N LEU A 6 17.62 36.77 1.31
CA LEU A 6 17.35 35.57 0.51
C LEU A 6 15.90 35.14 0.76
N PRO A 7 15.06 34.94 -0.27
CA PRO A 7 13.71 34.45 -0.06
C PRO A 7 13.80 33.11 0.67
N ARG A 8 13.11 33.00 1.82
CA ARG A 8 13.14 31.81 2.72
C ARG A 8 12.91 30.49 1.99
N SER A 9 12.30 30.51 0.80
CA SER A 9 12.09 29.34 -0.06
C SER A 9 13.37 28.70 -0.59
N ALA A 10 14.45 29.47 -0.85
CA ALA A 10 15.68 28.93 -1.45
C ALA A 10 16.47 28.02 -0.49
N ALA A 11 16.38 28.24 0.83
CA ALA A 11 17.08 27.45 1.84
C ALA A 11 16.40 26.10 2.16
N MET A 12 15.16 25.89 1.68
CA MET A 12 14.36 24.69 1.99
C MET A 12 14.54 23.55 0.98
N GLY A 13 15.27 23.78 -0.12
CA GLY A 13 15.57 22.75 -1.12
C GLY A 13 14.33 22.00 -1.62
N ARG A 14 14.35 20.66 -1.54
CA ARG A 14 13.23 19.81 -1.99
C ARG A 14 11.93 20.03 -1.19
N LEU A 15 12.00 20.54 0.04
CA LEU A 15 10.80 20.81 0.83
C LEU A 15 9.98 21.96 0.23
N ALA A 16 10.64 23.02 -0.27
CA ALA A 16 9.94 24.11 -0.96
C ALA A 16 9.26 23.63 -2.25
N TYR A 17 9.94 22.75 -3.01
CA TYR A 17 9.36 22.14 -4.20
C TYR A 17 8.09 21.36 -3.88
N TRP A 18 8.12 20.50 -2.85
CA TRP A 18 6.95 19.71 -2.46
C TRP A 18 5.84 20.57 -1.88
N GLN A 19 6.16 21.59 -1.07
CA GLN A 19 5.16 22.55 -0.59
C GLN A 19 4.42 23.19 -1.76
N GLN A 20 5.14 23.72 -2.76
CA GLN A 20 4.54 24.33 -3.94
C GLN A 20 3.65 23.35 -4.70
N LYS A 21 4.12 22.12 -4.91
CA LYS A 21 3.37 21.08 -5.63
C LYS A 21 2.09 20.69 -4.89
N LEU A 22 2.15 20.53 -3.57
CA LEU A 22 0.99 20.20 -2.73
C LEU A 22 -0.03 21.35 -2.72
N SER A 23 0.42 22.60 -2.66
CA SER A 23 -0.46 23.78 -2.78
C SER A 23 -1.17 23.86 -4.14
N GLN A 24 -0.51 23.48 -5.24
CA GLN A 24 -1.15 23.43 -6.57
C GLN A 24 -2.23 22.35 -6.68
N LEU A 25 -2.14 21.30 -5.87
CA LEU A 25 -3.10 20.19 -5.81
C LEU A 25 -4.20 20.42 -4.77
N ASP A 26 -4.25 21.59 -4.13
CA ASP A 26 -5.13 21.88 -2.99
C ASP A 26 -5.02 20.83 -1.85
N CYS A 27 -3.83 20.24 -1.69
CA CYS A 27 -3.57 19.24 -0.65
C CYS A 27 -3.23 19.96 0.67
N LYS A 28 -4.03 19.71 1.72
CA LYS A 28 -3.89 20.35 3.03
C LYS A 28 -2.81 19.69 3.90
N THR A 29 -2.33 18.52 3.49
CA THR A 29 -1.36 17.68 4.22
C THR A 29 -1.81 17.32 5.64
N GLN A 30 -3.11 17.15 5.84
CA GLN A 30 -3.70 16.91 7.16
C GLN A 30 -3.94 15.43 7.44
N GLN A 31 -4.34 14.65 6.43
CA GLN A 31 -4.81 13.29 6.64
C GLN A 31 -4.31 12.36 5.54
N GLY A 32 -3.26 11.62 5.88
CA GLY A 32 -2.78 10.52 5.06
C GLY A 32 -3.53 9.21 5.32
N ILE A 33 -3.56 8.34 4.33
CA ILE A 33 -3.86 6.90 4.48
C ILE A 33 -2.84 6.07 3.71
N LEU A 34 -2.55 4.85 4.19
CA LEU A 34 -1.81 3.83 3.43
C LEU A 34 -2.78 2.71 3.02
N VAL A 35 -2.82 2.37 1.74
CA VAL A 35 -3.53 1.18 1.25
C VAL A 35 -2.49 0.12 0.90
N ILE A 36 -2.57 -1.05 1.54
CA ILE A 36 -1.66 -2.16 1.32
C ILE A 36 -2.41 -3.28 0.62
N PHE A 37 -1.92 -3.69 -0.55
CA PHE A 37 -2.44 -4.84 -1.28
C PHE A 37 -1.63 -6.08 -0.92
N ALA A 38 -2.29 -7.08 -0.35
CA ALA A 38 -1.65 -8.32 0.07
C ALA A 38 -1.97 -9.46 -0.91
N ALA A 39 -0.94 -10.09 -1.46
CA ALA A 39 -1.07 -11.26 -2.31
C ALA A 39 0.19 -12.13 -2.31
N ASP A 40 -0.01 -13.45 -2.38
CA ASP A 40 1.10 -14.38 -2.51
C ASP A 40 1.46 -14.62 -3.98
N ASN A 41 2.75 -14.85 -4.24
CA ASN A 41 3.23 -15.17 -5.58
C ASN A 41 3.70 -16.61 -5.68
N GLY A 42 3.15 -17.36 -6.65
CA GLY A 42 3.45 -18.78 -6.84
C GLY A 42 4.91 -19.07 -7.15
N ILE A 43 5.64 -18.11 -7.73
CA ILE A 43 7.10 -18.21 -7.95
C ILE A 43 7.87 -18.41 -6.64
N SER A 44 7.31 -18.01 -5.49
CA SER A 44 7.98 -18.12 -4.19
C SER A 44 8.39 -19.54 -3.84
N VAL A 45 7.72 -20.56 -4.39
CA VAL A 45 8.08 -21.98 -4.21
C VAL A 45 9.47 -22.34 -4.74
N GLU A 46 10.01 -21.53 -5.65
CA GLU A 46 11.38 -21.65 -6.17
C GLU A 46 12.43 -21.02 -5.23
N HIS A 47 12.03 -20.68 -3.99
CA HIS A 47 12.91 -20.13 -2.95
C HIS A 47 13.61 -18.83 -3.36
N CYS A 48 12.91 -17.97 -4.10
CA CYS A 48 13.41 -16.67 -4.55
C CYS A 48 13.42 -15.58 -3.44
N SER A 49 13.06 -15.93 -2.20
CA SER A 49 13.02 -15.00 -1.07
C SER A 49 13.47 -15.68 0.24
N MET A 50 13.78 -14.87 1.25
CA MET A 50 14.11 -15.34 2.59
C MET A 50 12.88 -15.83 3.39
N TYR A 51 11.68 -15.45 2.96
CA TYR A 51 10.44 -15.86 3.60
C TYR A 51 9.99 -17.21 3.09
N LYS A 52 9.23 -17.94 3.93
CA LYS A 52 8.62 -19.18 3.48
C LYS A 52 7.65 -18.88 2.32
N PRO A 53 7.60 -19.74 1.29
CA PRO A 53 6.69 -19.56 0.16
C PRO A 53 5.23 -19.47 0.61
N MET A 54 4.45 -18.65 -0.09
CA MET A 54 2.99 -18.54 0.07
C MET A 54 2.53 -18.25 1.52
N GLN A 55 3.30 -17.43 2.25
CA GLN A 55 3.06 -17.11 3.66
C GLN A 55 3.00 -15.60 3.95
N SER A 56 2.65 -14.77 2.96
CA SER A 56 2.41 -13.33 3.16
C SER A 56 1.31 -13.05 4.20
N ALA A 57 0.41 -14.00 4.44
CA ALA A 57 -0.57 -13.94 5.54
C ALA A 57 0.08 -13.74 6.93
N LEU A 58 1.30 -14.24 7.16
CA LEU A 58 2.02 -14.02 8.41
C LEU A 58 2.45 -12.56 8.57
N ILE A 59 2.86 -11.90 7.49
CA ILE A 59 3.20 -10.46 7.48
C ILE A 59 1.93 -9.65 7.74
N VAL A 60 0.81 -10.01 7.11
CA VAL A 60 -0.49 -9.38 7.39
C VAL A 60 -0.87 -9.50 8.88
N GLN A 61 -0.61 -10.65 9.52
CA GLN A 61 -0.82 -10.81 10.97
C GLN A 61 0.08 -9.88 11.79
N GLU A 62 1.33 -9.65 11.39
CA GLU A 62 2.20 -8.67 12.06
C GLU A 62 1.65 -7.26 11.97
N HIS A 63 1.06 -6.87 10.83
CA HIS A 63 0.38 -5.58 10.69
C HIS A 63 -0.87 -5.48 11.58
N LEU A 64 -1.72 -6.51 11.58
CA LEU A 64 -2.92 -6.56 12.43
C LEU A 64 -2.60 -6.49 13.94
N ASN A 65 -1.41 -6.94 14.33
CA ASN A 65 -0.92 -6.86 15.71
C ASN A 65 -0.11 -5.59 16.01
N GLU A 66 -0.03 -4.64 15.07
CA GLU A 66 0.79 -3.41 15.14
C GLU A 66 2.31 -3.68 15.34
N GLN A 67 2.76 -4.87 14.95
CA GLN A 67 4.15 -5.31 15.12
C GLN A 67 5.01 -5.02 13.89
N ALA A 68 4.42 -4.92 12.70
CA ALA A 68 5.13 -4.59 11.48
C ALA A 68 5.77 -3.19 11.56
N PRO A 69 7.00 -2.99 11.01
CA PRO A 69 7.66 -1.68 11.01
C PRO A 69 6.79 -0.56 10.43
N THR A 70 6.06 -0.86 9.36
CA THR A 70 5.12 0.07 8.70
C THR A 70 4.00 0.47 9.65
N SER A 71 3.31 -0.47 10.30
CA SER A 71 2.24 -0.15 11.26
C SER A 71 2.73 0.75 12.40
N ARG A 72 3.94 0.50 12.91
CA ARG A 72 4.56 1.35 13.94
C ARG A 72 4.88 2.76 13.43
N LEU A 73 5.37 2.88 12.19
CA LEU A 73 5.62 4.17 11.56
C LEU A 73 4.31 4.96 11.37
N LEU A 74 3.26 4.31 10.87
CA LEU A 74 1.95 4.94 10.68
C LEU A 74 1.36 5.43 12.00
N LYS A 75 1.51 4.64 13.07
CA LYS A 75 1.15 5.06 14.44
C LYS A 75 1.92 6.30 14.89
N ALA A 76 3.23 6.38 14.62
CA ALA A 76 4.05 7.53 14.99
C ALA A 76 3.65 8.82 14.23
N VAL A 77 3.24 8.70 12.98
CA VAL A 77 2.76 9.85 12.16
C VAL A 77 1.23 10.03 12.22
N LYS A 78 0.54 9.30 13.11
CA LYS A 78 -0.91 9.39 13.35
C LYS A 78 -1.78 9.17 12.11
N THR A 79 -1.38 8.23 11.27
CA THR A 79 -2.15 7.76 10.11
C THR A 79 -2.54 6.29 10.29
N ARG A 80 -3.34 5.75 9.35
CA ARG A 80 -3.82 4.37 9.36
C ARG A 80 -3.46 3.66 8.07
N GLU A 81 -3.37 2.33 8.16
CA GLU A 81 -3.35 1.44 7.01
C GLU A 81 -4.71 0.79 6.77
N ILE A 82 -4.98 0.48 5.51
CA ILE A 82 -6.08 -0.34 5.03
C ILE A 82 -5.46 -1.51 4.29
N ILE A 83 -5.64 -2.71 4.80
CA ILE A 83 -5.12 -3.92 4.17
C ILE A 83 -6.21 -4.53 3.31
N VAL A 84 -5.90 -4.72 2.03
CA VAL A 84 -6.77 -5.36 1.05
C VAL A 84 -6.16 -6.70 0.67
N ASP A 85 -6.84 -7.78 1.00
CA ASP A 85 -6.47 -9.10 0.48
C ASP A 85 -6.96 -9.19 -0.96
N VAL A 86 -6.01 -9.23 -1.90
CA VAL A 86 -6.30 -9.42 -3.34
C VAL A 86 -5.82 -10.78 -3.85
N GLY A 87 -5.09 -11.54 -3.05
CA GLY A 87 -4.64 -12.87 -3.45
C GLY A 87 -3.74 -13.60 -2.45
N LEU A 88 -4.00 -13.48 -1.14
CA LEU A 88 -3.32 -14.32 -0.15
C LEU A 88 -3.64 -15.79 -0.39
N ALA A 89 -2.62 -16.64 -0.29
CA ALA A 89 -2.75 -18.09 -0.40
C ALA A 89 -3.56 -18.67 0.77
N SER A 90 -3.41 -18.06 1.94
CA SER A 90 -4.13 -18.37 3.18
C SER A 90 -4.87 -17.11 3.64
N PRO A 91 -6.14 -16.91 3.23
CA PRO A 91 -6.91 -15.73 3.61
C PRO A 91 -7.00 -15.59 5.13
N VAL A 92 -6.84 -14.37 5.61
CA VAL A 92 -6.94 -14.06 7.04
C VAL A 92 -8.37 -13.62 7.36
N ASN A 93 -9.02 -14.31 8.29
CA ASN A 93 -10.37 -13.97 8.74
C ASN A 93 -10.33 -12.91 9.85
N ASP A 94 -10.25 -11.64 9.47
CA ASP A 94 -10.31 -10.48 10.38
C ASP A 94 -11.16 -9.37 9.74
N ILE A 95 -12.04 -8.75 10.53
CA ILE A 95 -12.94 -7.68 10.06
C ILE A 95 -12.18 -6.44 9.56
N ARG A 96 -10.93 -6.26 9.97
CA ARG A 96 -10.06 -5.15 9.55
C ARG A 96 -9.51 -5.35 8.13
N ILE A 97 -9.59 -6.55 7.56
CA ILE A 97 -9.12 -6.84 6.20
C ILE A 97 -10.25 -6.65 5.21
N TRP A 98 -9.96 -5.90 4.16
CA TRP A 98 -10.86 -5.76 3.03
C TRP A 98 -10.67 -6.95 2.09
N ASN A 99 -11.52 -7.95 2.23
CA ASN A 99 -11.44 -9.15 1.41
C ASN A 99 -11.91 -8.88 -0.03
N ARG A 100 -10.98 -8.98 -0.97
CA ARG A 100 -11.18 -8.90 -2.43
C ARG A 100 -10.38 -10.00 -3.13
N ASN A 101 -10.18 -11.15 -2.46
CA ASN A 101 -9.27 -12.19 -2.91
C ASN A 101 -9.69 -12.75 -4.29
N ILE A 102 -8.77 -12.69 -5.25
CA ILE A 102 -9.04 -13.03 -6.66
C ILE A 102 -8.69 -14.50 -6.94
N CYS A 103 -7.61 -14.97 -6.32
CA CYS A 103 -7.10 -16.33 -6.36
C CYS A 103 -6.16 -16.55 -5.16
N LEU A 104 -6.01 -17.81 -4.74
CA LEU A 104 -5.18 -18.19 -3.59
C LEU A 104 -3.69 -18.19 -3.97
N GLY A 105 -3.12 -16.98 -4.07
CA GLY A 105 -1.82 -16.72 -4.67
C GLY A 105 -1.81 -16.88 -6.18
N SER A 106 -0.88 -16.20 -6.85
CA SER A 106 -0.64 -16.42 -8.27
C SER A 106 0.00 -17.80 -8.50
N ARG A 107 -0.07 -18.30 -9.73
CA ARG A 107 0.60 -19.55 -10.13
C ARG A 107 2.10 -19.31 -10.32
N ASN A 108 2.87 -20.39 -10.32
CA ASN A 108 4.30 -20.30 -10.60
C ASN A 108 4.52 -20.02 -12.09
N PHE A 109 4.98 -18.81 -12.42
CA PHE A 109 5.16 -18.36 -13.80
C PHE A 109 6.25 -19.10 -14.58
N LEU A 110 7.06 -19.95 -13.94
CA LEU A 110 7.97 -20.86 -14.66
C LEU A 110 7.26 -22.08 -15.25
N GLN A 111 6.04 -22.38 -14.78
CA GLN A 111 5.29 -23.57 -15.16
C GLN A 111 4.05 -23.22 -15.99
N GLU A 112 3.36 -22.13 -15.64
CA GLU A 112 2.14 -21.66 -16.31
C GLU A 112 1.92 -20.17 -16.02
N ASP A 113 1.01 -19.50 -16.73
CA ASP A 113 0.74 -18.08 -16.48
C ASP A 113 0.34 -17.81 -15.01
N ALA A 114 0.99 -16.82 -14.39
CA ALA A 114 0.76 -16.43 -13.00
C ALA A 114 -0.73 -16.19 -12.71
N LEU A 115 -1.42 -15.55 -13.64
CA LEU A 115 -2.84 -15.25 -13.60
C LEU A 115 -3.47 -15.52 -14.97
N LYS A 116 -4.71 -15.99 -14.96
CA LYS A 116 -5.55 -16.03 -16.16
C LYS A 116 -6.01 -14.62 -16.52
N GLU A 117 -6.31 -14.37 -17.79
CA GLU A 117 -6.83 -13.08 -18.27
C GLU A 117 -7.99 -12.56 -17.40
N GLY A 118 -8.97 -13.42 -17.08
CA GLY A 118 -10.09 -13.04 -16.22
C GLY A 118 -9.70 -12.70 -14.77
N GLU A 119 -8.61 -13.25 -14.24
CA GLU A 119 -8.07 -12.89 -12.93
C GLU A 119 -7.39 -11.52 -12.99
N VAL A 120 -6.64 -11.23 -14.07
CA VAL A 120 -6.02 -9.90 -14.31
C VAL A 120 -7.07 -8.81 -14.43
N VAL A 121 -8.11 -9.03 -15.24
CA VAL A 121 -9.21 -8.06 -15.40
C VAL A 121 -9.91 -7.81 -14.05
N ARG A 122 -10.17 -8.86 -13.26
CA ARG A 122 -10.73 -8.71 -11.92
C ARG A 122 -9.81 -7.91 -10.99
N ALA A 123 -8.49 -8.10 -11.06
CA ALA A 123 -7.54 -7.33 -10.26
C ALA A 123 -7.63 -5.82 -10.52
N ILE A 124 -7.65 -5.44 -11.80
CA ILE A 124 -7.75 -4.04 -12.21
C ILE A 124 -9.11 -3.45 -11.75
N GLN A 125 -10.21 -4.17 -12.00
CA GLN A 125 -11.55 -3.74 -11.58
C GLN A 125 -11.70 -3.66 -10.07
N THR A 126 -11.02 -4.52 -9.31
CA THR A 126 -10.98 -4.44 -7.85
C THR A 126 -10.32 -3.13 -7.41
N GLY A 127 -9.20 -2.74 -8.00
CA GLY A 127 -8.54 -1.46 -7.73
C GLY A 127 -9.47 -0.25 -8.00
N GLU A 128 -10.19 -0.28 -9.12
CA GLU A 128 -11.17 0.76 -9.46
C GLU A 128 -12.31 0.84 -8.43
N LYS A 129 -12.92 -0.30 -8.07
CA LYS A 129 -14.00 -0.36 -7.07
C LYS A 129 -13.52 0.14 -5.70
N LEU A 130 -12.31 -0.23 -5.31
CA LEU A 130 -11.69 0.22 -4.07
C LEU A 130 -11.51 1.74 -4.06
N TRP A 131 -11.16 2.36 -5.19
CA TRP A 131 -11.09 3.82 -5.25
C TRP A 131 -12.44 4.48 -4.95
N TYR A 132 -13.54 3.97 -5.52
CA TYR A 132 -14.86 4.52 -5.23
C TYR A 132 -15.23 4.39 -3.74
N GLU A 133 -14.92 3.25 -3.11
CA GLU A 133 -15.12 3.06 -1.67
C GLU A 133 -14.20 3.96 -0.83
N LEU A 134 -12.93 4.07 -1.22
CA LEU A 134 -11.92 4.85 -0.49
C LEU A 134 -12.20 6.35 -0.58
N SER A 135 -12.58 6.85 -1.76
CA SER A 135 -12.82 8.28 -2.02
C SER A 135 -13.92 8.90 -1.14
N CYS A 136 -14.72 8.06 -0.46
CA CYS A 136 -15.69 8.51 0.54
C CYS A 136 -15.07 8.86 1.90
N PHE A 137 -13.81 8.50 2.17
CA PHE A 137 -13.10 8.89 3.38
C PHE A 137 -12.43 10.25 3.22
N ASP A 138 -12.31 10.98 4.32
CA ASP A 138 -11.54 12.22 4.38
C ASP A 138 -10.04 11.88 4.45
N PHE A 139 -9.34 12.09 3.32
CA PHE A 139 -7.89 12.04 3.22
C PHE A 139 -7.45 12.96 2.08
N ASP A 140 -6.26 13.53 2.19
CA ASP A 140 -5.66 14.39 1.17
C ASP A 140 -4.33 13.84 0.63
N ILE A 141 -3.84 12.75 1.23
CA ILE A 141 -2.69 11.98 0.78
C ILE A 141 -3.03 10.49 0.85
N ILE A 142 -2.81 9.78 -0.25
CA ILE A 142 -2.86 8.32 -0.30
C ILE A 142 -1.47 7.79 -0.64
N ALA A 143 -1.01 6.83 0.16
CA ALA A 143 0.13 5.99 -0.14
C ALA A 143 -0.38 4.59 -0.52
N VAL A 144 0.40 3.91 -1.36
CA VAL A 144 0.13 2.53 -1.76
C VAL A 144 1.33 1.67 -1.40
N GLY A 145 1.07 0.49 -0.84
CA GLY A 145 2.07 -0.52 -0.50
C GLY A 145 1.62 -1.92 -0.90
N GLU A 146 2.52 -2.87 -0.73
CA GLU A 146 2.30 -4.30 -1.01
C GLU A 146 2.80 -5.18 0.14
N ILE A 147 2.25 -6.40 0.21
CA ILE A 147 2.68 -7.52 1.06
C ILE A 147 2.58 -8.82 0.25
#